data_AF-A0AAW2H596-F1
#
_entry.id   AF-A0AAW2H596-F1
#
_cell.length_a   1.000
_cell.length_b   1.000
_cell.length_c   1.000
_cell.angle_alpha   90.00
_cell.angle_beta   90.00
_cell.angle_gamma   90.00
#
_symmetry.space_group_name_H-M   'P 1'
#
loop_
_entity.id
_entity.type
_entity.pdbx_description
1 polymer ?
#
loop_
_entity_poly.entity_id
_entity_poly.type
_entity_poly.pdbx_seq_one_letter_code
_entity_poly.pdbx_strand_id
1 'polypeptide(L)'
;MKDPLSISDCEKQDSDVPADLAKVDKNKTKKKLKVGITKKSKCQFKKDILSKNKKAQHLFKELKNSEELKPLPLRDIKKLLRLHINLIHKVPPQHKIELSGSHPPNKQEKILFFKYRPIRKGAYTPKEDTIIKENWKMFCELHDWDEKKPKPFLCWRHNGMYYIHDLRERQKFVQFLANGLPSRTLYSVYSRFKILYRNKITRVRYTFEEDKKILTYMQDTELNNRVRKFSELAKILKRTNRSVLLRYQYLKKKYFETEEEVQRK
;
A
#
# COMPACT_ATOMS: atom_id res chain seq x y z
N MET A 1 -30.27 2.13 -4.81
CA MET A 1 -29.38 1.60 -3.74
C MET A 1 -27.96 2.08 -3.98
N LYS A 2 -27.37 2.86 -3.07
CA LYS A 2 -25.97 3.32 -3.15
C LYS A 2 -25.08 2.35 -2.37
N ASP A 3 -23.99 1.88 -2.99
CA ASP A 3 -23.02 0.93 -2.43
C ASP A 3 -22.17 1.61 -1.33
N PRO A 4 -22.16 1.10 -0.08
CA PRO A 4 -21.41 1.69 1.02
C PRO A 4 -19.88 1.53 0.93
N LEU A 5 -19.34 0.88 -0.13
CA LEU A 5 -17.90 0.65 -0.29
C LEU A 5 -17.21 1.46 -1.40
N SER A 6 -17.85 2.53 -1.89
CA SER A 6 -17.16 3.56 -2.68
C SER A 6 -16.25 4.39 -1.76
N ILE A 7 -15.01 3.96 -1.58
CA ILE A 7 -14.04 4.63 -0.72
C ILE A 7 -13.49 5.87 -1.43
N SER A 8 -14.08 7.03 -1.13
CA SER A 8 -13.42 8.32 -1.21
C SER A 8 -12.52 8.48 0.03
N ASP A 9 -11.23 8.71 -0.18
CA ASP A 9 -10.26 8.92 0.90
C ASP A 9 -10.49 10.30 1.57
N CYS A 10 -11.36 10.34 2.57
CA CYS A 10 -11.44 11.44 3.54
C CYS A 10 -10.78 11.01 4.85
N GLU A 11 -9.78 11.78 5.28
CA GLU A 11 -9.11 11.67 6.57
C GLU A 11 -10.09 12.12 7.68
N LYS A 12 -10.23 11.33 8.74
CA LYS A 12 -10.88 11.76 9.99
C LYS A 12 -9.83 11.87 11.09
N GLN A 13 -10.03 12.91 11.89
CA GLN A 13 -9.20 13.42 12.97
C GLN A 13 -9.16 12.47 14.17
N ASP A 14 -7.99 12.39 14.81
CA ASP A 14 -7.79 11.74 16.09
C ASP A 14 -8.24 12.65 17.23
N SER A 15 -8.98 12.10 18.18
CA SER A 15 -9.09 12.65 19.54
C SER A 15 -8.91 11.55 20.58
N ASP A 16 -8.18 11.94 21.62
CA ASP A 16 -8.25 11.53 23.03
C ASP A 16 -7.29 10.49 23.62
N VAL A 17 -6.65 10.97 24.69
CA VAL A 17 -5.77 10.38 25.72
C VAL A 17 -6.67 9.84 26.86
N PRO A 18 -6.16 9.18 27.92
CA PRO A 18 -5.47 7.89 28.05
C PRO A 18 -6.34 6.85 28.81
N ALA A 19 -5.93 5.57 28.85
CA ALA A 19 -6.51 4.57 29.76
C ALA A 19 -5.41 4.00 30.68
N ASP A 20 -5.69 4.04 31.98
CA ASP A 20 -4.85 3.55 33.07
C ASP A 20 -5.60 2.40 33.79
N LEU A 21 -4.83 1.45 34.32
CA LEU A 21 -5.21 0.40 35.31
C LEU A 21 -6.16 -0.73 34.81
N ALA A 22 -6.11 -2.00 35.22
CA ALA A 22 -5.44 -2.69 36.31
C ALA A 22 -5.28 -4.21 36.00
N LYS A 23 -4.40 -4.85 36.77
CA LYS A 23 -4.17 -6.30 36.90
C LYS A 23 -5.29 -6.97 37.69
N VAL A 24 -5.68 -8.22 37.38
CA VAL A 24 -6.09 -9.23 38.39
C VAL A 24 -5.73 -10.65 37.92
N ASP A 25 -5.42 -11.44 38.94
CA ASP A 25 -4.73 -12.71 39.07
C ASP A 25 -5.49 -13.99 38.70
N LYS A 26 -4.70 -15.05 38.69
CA LYS A 26 -4.99 -16.46 38.45
C LYS A 26 -5.82 -17.08 39.59
N ASN A 27 -6.71 -18.05 39.28
CA ASN A 27 -6.65 -19.38 39.91
C ASN A 27 -7.58 -20.46 39.28
N LYS A 28 -6.94 -21.60 38.99
CA LYS A 28 -7.34 -23.02 39.11
C LYS A 28 -8.81 -23.43 38.94
N THR A 29 -9.05 -24.37 38.01
CA THR A 29 -9.53 -25.72 38.39
C THR A 29 -9.19 -26.78 37.33
N LYS A 30 -8.57 -27.87 37.76
CA LYS A 30 -8.33 -29.09 36.98
C LYS A 30 -9.59 -29.97 37.04
N LYS A 31 -10.15 -30.37 35.90
CA LYS A 31 -10.93 -31.61 35.78
C LYS A 31 -10.48 -32.37 34.53
N LYS A 32 -9.81 -33.49 34.75
CA LYS A 32 -9.51 -34.51 33.74
C LYS A 32 -10.81 -35.25 33.44
N LEU A 33 -11.34 -35.15 32.22
CA LEU A 33 -12.16 -36.19 31.64
C LEU A 33 -11.36 -36.87 30.53
N LYS A 34 -11.02 -38.15 30.76
CA LYS A 34 -10.54 -39.06 29.73
C LYS A 34 -11.74 -39.46 28.88
N VAL A 35 -11.75 -39.09 27.60
CA VAL A 35 -12.67 -39.64 26.60
C VAL A 35 -11.84 -40.33 25.52
N GLY A 36 -12.13 -41.61 25.30
CA GLY A 36 -11.41 -42.48 24.37
C GLY A 36 -11.48 -41.97 22.93
N ILE A 37 -10.31 -41.72 22.34
CA ILE A 37 -10.18 -41.37 20.93
C ILE A 37 -10.18 -42.67 20.11
N THR A 38 -11.28 -42.96 19.44
CA THR A 38 -11.38 -44.00 18.41
C THR A 38 -10.45 -43.65 17.23
N LYS A 39 -9.69 -44.65 16.75
CA LYS A 39 -8.56 -44.50 15.80
C LYS A 39 -8.91 -43.89 14.43
N LYS A 40 -10.19 -43.70 14.07
CA LYS A 40 -10.63 -43.09 12.80
C LYS A 40 -10.50 -41.55 12.76
N SER A 41 -10.63 -40.84 13.88
CA SER A 41 -10.59 -39.36 13.94
C SER A 41 -9.17 -38.76 13.90
N LYS A 42 -8.14 -39.53 14.30
CA LYS A 42 -6.72 -39.11 14.21
C LYS A 42 -6.21 -38.97 12.77
N CYS A 43 -6.80 -39.69 11.81
CA CYS A 43 -6.36 -39.65 10.41
C CYS A 43 -6.86 -38.40 9.67
N GLN A 44 -8.05 -37.90 10.02
CA GLN A 44 -8.60 -36.65 9.48
C GLN A 44 -7.89 -35.42 10.06
N PHE A 45 -7.65 -35.39 11.38
CA PHE A 45 -6.90 -34.31 12.03
C PHE A 45 -5.45 -34.15 11.49
N LYS A 46 -4.75 -35.27 11.23
CA LYS A 46 -3.41 -35.22 10.64
C LYS A 46 -3.43 -34.71 9.19
N LYS A 47 -4.45 -35.06 8.39
CA LYS A 47 -4.62 -34.56 7.02
C LYS A 47 -4.92 -33.05 7.00
N ASP A 48 -5.72 -32.54 7.92
CA ASP A 48 -6.03 -31.10 8.00
C ASP A 48 -4.87 -30.25 8.50
N ILE A 49 -4.09 -30.72 9.48
CA ILE A 49 -2.87 -30.04 9.94
C ILE A 49 -1.81 -30.04 8.82
N LEU A 50 -1.62 -31.16 8.12
CA LEU A 50 -0.68 -31.25 7.00
C LEU A 50 -1.12 -30.38 5.80
N SER A 51 -2.43 -30.28 5.54
CA SER A 51 -3.04 -29.42 4.52
C SER A 51 -2.88 -27.93 4.85
N LYS A 52 -3.08 -27.53 6.11
CA LYS A 52 -2.84 -26.17 6.60
C LYS A 52 -1.36 -25.79 6.48
N ASN A 53 -0.44 -26.67 6.88
CA ASN A 53 1.00 -26.45 6.77
C ASN A 53 1.46 -26.31 5.31
N LYS A 54 0.93 -27.12 4.38
CA LYS A 54 1.25 -27.00 2.94
C LYS A 54 0.79 -25.67 2.33
N LYS A 55 -0.39 -25.17 2.72
CA LYS A 55 -0.93 -23.88 2.23
C LYS A 55 -0.15 -22.69 2.79
N ALA A 56 0.19 -22.71 4.07
CA ALA A 56 1.05 -21.69 4.68
C ALA A 56 2.43 -21.66 4.03
N GLN A 57 3.05 -22.84 3.80
CA GLN A 57 4.31 -22.97 3.07
C GLN A 57 4.23 -22.43 1.63
N HIS A 58 3.11 -22.64 0.94
CA HIS A 58 2.89 -22.05 -0.38
C HIS A 58 2.82 -20.52 -0.32
N LEU A 59 2.13 -19.94 0.66
CA LEU A 59 2.09 -18.50 0.88
C LEU A 59 3.47 -17.93 1.23
N PHE A 60 4.29 -18.65 2.00
CA PHE A 60 5.68 -18.29 2.25
C PHE A 60 6.52 -18.27 0.97
N LYS A 61 6.33 -19.25 0.08
CA LYS A 61 7.02 -19.29 -1.21
C LYS A 61 6.56 -18.14 -2.12
N GLU A 62 5.26 -17.87 -2.19
CA GLU A 62 4.70 -16.70 -2.91
C GLU A 62 5.27 -15.39 -2.35
N LEU A 63 5.40 -15.27 -1.02
CA LEU A 63 5.99 -14.10 -0.38
C LEU A 63 7.45 -13.90 -0.79
N LYS A 64 8.28 -14.94 -0.66
CA LYS A 64 9.69 -14.89 -1.08
C LYS A 64 9.82 -14.50 -2.56
N ASN A 65 8.98 -15.07 -3.42
CA ASN A 65 8.96 -14.72 -4.85
C ASN A 65 8.46 -13.28 -5.10
N SER A 66 7.56 -12.76 -4.26
CA SER A 66 7.07 -11.37 -4.33
C SER A 66 8.07 -10.34 -3.77
N GLU A 67 9.03 -10.79 -2.97
CA GLU A 67 10.00 -9.96 -2.26
C GLU A 67 11.21 -9.59 -3.13
N GLU A 68 11.43 -10.30 -4.23
CA GLU A 68 12.41 -9.93 -5.26
C GLU A 68 11.97 -8.63 -5.97
N LEU A 69 12.27 -7.49 -5.36
CA LEU A 69 12.70 -6.32 -6.12
C LEU A 69 14.00 -6.75 -6.80
N LYS A 70 13.88 -7.37 -7.98
CA LYS A 70 15.05 -7.65 -8.82
C LYS A 70 15.88 -6.37 -8.89
N PRO A 71 17.17 -6.43 -8.52
CA PRO A 71 18.01 -5.25 -8.52
C PRO A 71 17.94 -4.62 -9.91
N LEU A 72 17.85 -3.29 -9.96
CA LEU A 72 17.87 -2.60 -11.24
C LEU A 72 19.17 -2.95 -11.98
N PRO A 73 19.14 -3.09 -13.31
CA PRO A 73 20.34 -3.27 -14.09
C PRO A 73 21.36 -2.16 -13.79
N LEU A 74 22.65 -2.50 -13.72
CA LEU A 74 23.71 -1.53 -13.44
C LEU A 74 23.70 -0.34 -14.41
N ARG A 75 23.32 -0.57 -15.68
CA ARG A 75 23.12 0.48 -16.69
C ARG A 75 22.09 1.51 -16.24
N ASP A 76 20.93 1.05 -15.79
CA ASP A 76 19.82 1.91 -15.35
C ASP A 76 20.22 2.70 -14.09
N ILE A 77 20.95 2.06 -13.16
CA ILE A 77 21.47 2.72 -11.95
C ILE A 77 22.47 3.84 -12.31
N LYS A 78 23.45 3.56 -13.18
CA LYS A 78 24.42 4.57 -13.63
C LYS A 78 23.74 5.75 -14.32
N LYS A 79 22.69 5.48 -15.10
CA LYS A 79 21.90 6.51 -15.77
C LYS A 79 21.15 7.39 -14.76
N LEU A 80 20.50 6.80 -13.76
CA LEU A 80 19.79 7.54 -12.71
C LEU A 80 20.73 8.41 -11.86
N LEU A 81 21.94 7.91 -11.56
CA LEU A 81 22.94 8.66 -10.79
C LEU A 81 23.46 9.91 -11.53
N ARG A 82 23.50 9.86 -12.86
CA ARG A 82 23.96 10.96 -13.73
C ARG A 82 22.80 11.77 -14.34
N LEU A 83 21.57 11.49 -13.91
CA LEU A 83 20.39 12.09 -14.51
C LEU A 83 20.35 13.59 -14.18
N HIS A 84 20.36 14.41 -15.23
CA HIS A 84 20.07 15.84 -15.14
C HIS A 84 18.73 16.10 -15.80
N ILE A 85 17.79 16.66 -15.05
CA ILE A 85 16.43 16.85 -15.49
C ILE A 85 16.29 18.21 -16.15
N ASN A 86 15.91 18.18 -17.42
CA ASN A 86 15.60 19.35 -18.20
C ASN A 86 14.10 19.63 -18.13
N LEU A 87 13.75 20.84 -17.69
CA LEU A 87 12.36 21.28 -17.63
C LEU A 87 11.99 21.93 -18.97
N ILE A 88 10.87 21.49 -19.54
CA ILE A 88 10.33 22.03 -20.81
C ILE A 88 9.50 23.32 -20.62
N HIS A 89 9.23 23.69 -19.37
CA HIS A 89 8.32 24.78 -19.03
C HIS A 89 8.90 25.64 -17.92
N LYS A 90 8.46 26.90 -17.87
CA LYS A 90 8.77 27.80 -16.76
C LYS A 90 7.99 27.35 -15.53
N VAL A 91 8.69 26.91 -14.49
CA VAL A 91 8.07 26.43 -13.24
C VAL A 91 7.30 27.57 -12.56
N PRO A 92 5.99 27.39 -12.30
CA PRO A 92 5.21 28.35 -11.55
C PRO A 92 5.78 28.58 -10.13
N PRO A 93 5.72 29.81 -9.58
CA PRO A 93 6.31 30.12 -8.27
C PRO A 93 5.84 29.19 -7.13
N GLN A 94 4.56 28.80 -7.14
CA GLN A 94 4.00 27.91 -6.13
C GLN A 94 4.61 26.50 -6.13
N HIS A 95 5.10 26.03 -7.28
CA HIS A 95 5.79 24.74 -7.41
C HIS A 95 7.28 24.82 -7.04
N LYS A 96 7.76 25.98 -6.58
CA LYS A 96 9.11 26.14 -6.01
C LYS A 96 9.11 26.09 -4.48
N ILE A 97 7.94 26.07 -3.85
CA ILE A 97 7.78 26.09 -2.39
C ILE A 97 8.19 24.74 -1.79
N GLU A 98 7.64 23.65 -2.32
CA GLU A 98 7.91 22.29 -1.83
C GLU A 98 9.27 21.78 -2.31
N LEU A 99 10.03 21.14 -1.42
CA LEU A 99 11.39 20.67 -1.72
C LEU A 99 11.46 19.56 -2.78
N SER A 100 10.84 18.39 -2.55
CA SER A 100 10.93 17.25 -3.49
C SER A 100 9.59 16.63 -3.84
N GLY A 101 8.49 17.16 -3.30
CA GLY A 101 7.18 16.52 -3.37
C GLY A 101 7.10 15.16 -2.64
N SER A 102 8.11 14.80 -1.84
CA SER A 102 8.10 13.53 -1.08
C SER A 102 7.22 13.59 0.16
N HIS A 103 7.09 14.78 0.75
CA HIS A 103 6.35 15.03 1.97
C HIS A 103 5.20 16.02 1.69
N PRO A 104 4.04 15.86 2.37
CA PRO A 104 2.97 16.84 2.28
C PRO A 104 3.46 18.22 2.71
N PRO A 105 2.98 19.30 2.08
CA PRO A 105 3.34 20.65 2.51
C PRO A 105 2.83 20.92 3.93
N ASN A 106 3.68 21.56 4.72
CA ASN A 106 3.37 22.01 6.08
C ASN A 106 2.42 23.23 6.05
N LYS A 107 2.02 23.74 7.23
CA LYS A 107 1.08 24.85 7.34
C LYS A 107 1.59 26.13 6.65
N GLN A 108 2.86 26.47 6.82
CA GLN A 108 3.47 27.66 6.22
C GLN A 108 3.59 27.53 4.70
N GLU A 109 4.05 26.38 4.21
CA GLU A 109 4.13 26.09 2.76
C GLU A 109 2.75 26.17 2.10
N LYS A 110 1.70 25.67 2.77
CA LYS A 110 0.31 25.82 2.30
C LYS A 110 -0.09 27.29 2.19
N ILE A 111 0.18 28.10 3.22
CA ILE A 111 -0.11 29.55 3.20
C ILE A 111 0.61 30.22 2.03
N LEU A 112 1.90 29.93 1.84
CA LEU A 112 2.68 30.45 0.71
C LEU A 112 2.09 30.03 -0.64
N PHE A 113 1.64 28.78 -0.76
CA PHE A 113 1.01 28.28 -1.99
C PHE A 113 -0.30 29.04 -2.27
N PHE A 114 -1.13 29.25 -1.23
CA PHE A 114 -2.39 29.98 -1.33
C PHE A 114 -2.22 31.43 -1.80
N LYS A 115 -1.07 32.08 -1.53
CA LYS A 115 -0.77 33.42 -2.05
C LYS A 115 -0.77 33.49 -3.58
N TYR A 116 -0.43 32.37 -4.25
CA TYR A 116 -0.40 32.29 -5.71
C TYR A 116 -1.67 31.68 -6.28
N ARG A 117 -2.19 30.61 -5.64
CA ARG A 117 -3.36 29.88 -6.14
C ARG A 117 -4.01 29.01 -5.06
N PRO A 118 -5.35 28.86 -5.05
CA PRO A 118 -6.00 27.89 -4.17
C PRO A 118 -5.57 26.44 -4.43
N ILE A 119 -5.25 25.71 -3.36
CA ILE A 119 -4.90 24.29 -3.46
C ILE A 119 -6.17 23.48 -3.76
N ARG A 120 -6.17 22.76 -4.88
CA ARG A 120 -7.24 21.82 -5.24
C ARG A 120 -7.12 20.56 -4.38
N LYS A 121 -8.15 20.34 -3.55
CA LYS A 121 -8.29 19.16 -2.69
C LYS A 121 -9.10 18.06 -3.39
N GLY A 122 -9.07 16.86 -2.82
CA GLY A 122 -9.88 15.72 -3.27
C GLY A 122 -9.32 14.98 -4.49
N ALA A 123 -10.16 14.11 -5.06
CA ALA A 123 -9.77 13.15 -6.09
C ALA A 123 -9.22 13.82 -7.36
N TYR A 124 -8.32 13.09 -8.04
CA TYR A 124 -7.86 13.46 -9.37
C TYR A 124 -8.92 13.07 -10.40
N THR A 125 -9.20 14.01 -11.30
CA THR A 125 -10.07 13.76 -12.44
C THR A 125 -9.34 12.94 -13.51
N PRO A 126 -10.06 12.25 -14.41
CA PRO A 126 -9.44 11.56 -15.54
C PRO A 126 -8.58 12.48 -16.42
N LYS A 127 -8.96 13.75 -16.55
CA LYS A 127 -8.17 14.76 -17.28
C LYS A 127 -6.82 15.03 -16.59
N GLU A 128 -6.81 15.23 -15.28
CA GLU A 128 -5.57 15.41 -14.51
C GLU A 128 -4.68 14.16 -14.58
N ASP A 129 -5.27 12.96 -14.53
CA ASP A 129 -4.51 11.71 -14.69
C ASP A 129 -3.87 11.60 -16.08
N THR A 130 -4.57 12.05 -17.11
CA THR A 130 -4.08 12.05 -18.50
C THR A 130 -2.87 12.97 -18.63
N ILE A 131 -2.95 14.18 -18.06
CA ILE A 131 -1.83 15.14 -18.03
C ILE A 131 -0.59 14.52 -17.37
N ILE A 132 -0.73 13.85 -16.21
CA ILE A 132 0.42 13.21 -15.54
C ILE A 132 1.04 12.11 -16.41
N LYS A 133 0.22 11.35 -17.14
CA LYS A 133 0.71 10.29 -18.04
C LYS A 133 1.45 10.86 -19.24
N GLU A 134 0.90 11.89 -19.87
CA GLU A 134 1.55 12.60 -20.98
C GLU A 134 2.87 13.22 -20.54
N ASN A 135 2.91 13.86 -19.36
CA ASN A 135 4.14 14.40 -18.80
C ASN A 135 5.18 13.30 -18.52
N TRP A 136 4.78 12.11 -18.05
CA TRP A 136 5.70 10.98 -17.86
C TRP A 136 6.26 10.48 -19.18
N LYS A 137 5.41 10.33 -20.21
CA LYS A 137 5.84 9.91 -21.55
C LYS A 137 6.86 10.88 -22.13
N MET A 138 6.55 12.17 -22.09
CA MET A 138 7.45 13.22 -22.57
C MET A 138 8.75 13.31 -21.76
N PHE A 139 8.67 13.10 -20.44
CA PHE A 139 9.87 12.97 -19.60
C PHE A 139 10.76 11.82 -20.08
N CYS A 140 10.15 10.67 -20.39
CA CYS A 140 10.86 9.50 -20.86
C CYS A 140 11.54 9.75 -22.21
N GLU A 141 10.82 10.33 -23.17
CA GLU A 141 11.37 10.70 -24.48
C GLU A 141 12.56 11.66 -24.33
N LEU A 142 12.43 12.69 -23.50
CA LEU A 142 13.46 13.72 -23.35
C LEU A 142 14.74 13.21 -22.65
N HIS A 143 14.62 12.24 -21.75
CA HIS A 143 15.75 11.71 -20.98
C HIS A 143 16.18 10.30 -21.44
N ASP A 144 15.73 9.86 -22.63
CA ASP A 144 16.01 8.55 -23.20
C ASP A 144 15.65 7.39 -22.23
N TRP A 145 14.58 7.57 -21.45
CA TRP A 145 14.13 6.59 -20.48
C TRP A 145 13.03 5.71 -21.05
N ASP A 146 12.98 4.44 -20.65
CA ASP A 146 11.90 3.53 -21.04
C ASP A 146 10.63 3.83 -20.25
N GLU A 147 9.57 4.27 -20.93
CA GLU A 147 8.26 4.59 -20.34
C GLU A 147 7.69 3.42 -19.52
N LYS A 148 7.98 2.18 -19.92
CA LYS A 148 7.52 0.95 -19.24
C LYS A 148 8.28 0.67 -17.94
N LYS A 149 9.31 1.45 -17.61
CA LYS A 149 10.11 1.34 -16.38
C LYS A 149 9.94 2.54 -15.44
N PRO A 150 8.74 2.81 -14.91
CA PRO A 150 8.53 3.90 -13.94
C PRO A 150 9.07 3.55 -12.54
N LYS A 151 9.31 2.25 -12.25
CA LYS A 151 9.67 1.74 -10.92
C LYS A 151 10.75 2.55 -10.19
N PRO A 152 11.84 2.98 -10.83
CA PRO A 152 12.89 3.73 -10.13
C PRO A 152 12.43 5.11 -9.64
N PHE A 153 11.40 5.68 -10.27
CA PHE A 153 10.83 6.99 -9.93
C PHE A 153 9.67 6.87 -8.92
N LEU A 154 9.13 5.67 -8.67
CA LEU A 154 8.03 5.48 -7.71
C LEU A 154 8.49 5.59 -6.25
N CYS A 155 9.78 5.36 -6.00
CA CYS A 155 10.42 5.45 -4.70
C CYS A 155 11.78 6.07 -4.90
N TRP A 156 12.17 7.05 -4.08
CA TRP A 156 13.53 7.61 -4.17
C TRP A 156 14.58 6.67 -3.60
N ARG A 157 14.19 5.88 -2.59
CA ARG A 157 15.08 4.95 -1.89
C ARG A 157 14.81 3.52 -2.32
N HIS A 158 15.85 2.83 -2.77
CA HIS A 158 15.85 1.42 -3.14
C HIS A 158 17.02 0.74 -2.43
N ASN A 159 16.74 -0.34 -1.70
CA ASN A 159 17.76 -1.08 -0.93
C ASN A 159 18.67 -0.18 -0.08
N GLY A 160 18.09 0.82 0.57
CA GLY A 160 18.82 1.76 1.43
C GLY A 160 19.43 2.96 0.69
N MET A 161 19.54 2.93 -0.64
CA MET A 161 20.24 3.92 -1.46
C MET A 161 19.30 4.81 -2.27
N TYR A 162 19.73 6.03 -2.56
CA TYR A 162 19.03 6.93 -3.47
C TYR A 162 19.63 6.84 -4.88
N TYR A 163 18.82 6.46 -5.88
CA TYR A 163 19.32 6.40 -7.26
C TYR A 163 19.44 7.77 -7.92
N ILE A 164 18.57 8.72 -7.58
CA ILE A 164 18.73 10.14 -7.93
C ILE A 164 19.20 10.82 -6.65
N HIS A 165 20.50 11.05 -6.48
CA HIS A 165 21.05 11.55 -5.22
C HIS A 165 20.62 13.00 -4.94
N ASP A 166 20.65 13.85 -5.96
CA ASP A 166 20.34 15.27 -5.82
C ASP A 166 18.85 15.52 -5.54
N LEU A 167 18.58 16.25 -4.45
CA LEU A 167 17.23 16.68 -4.08
C LEU A 167 16.63 17.65 -5.10
N ARG A 168 17.45 18.51 -5.72
CA ARG A 168 16.99 19.46 -6.74
C ARG A 168 16.52 18.73 -7.99
N GLU A 169 17.23 17.68 -8.39
CA GLU A 169 16.80 16.85 -9.52
C GLU A 169 15.49 16.11 -9.19
N ARG A 170 15.32 15.59 -7.97
CA ARG A 170 14.01 15.04 -7.55
C ARG A 170 12.90 16.10 -7.59
N GLN A 171 13.19 17.33 -7.17
CA GLN A 171 12.23 18.44 -7.27
C GLN A 171 11.83 18.69 -8.72
N LYS A 172 12.82 18.86 -9.61
CA LYS A 172 12.60 19.09 -11.03
C LYS A 172 11.79 17.96 -11.66
N PHE A 173 12.04 16.71 -11.30
CA PHE A 173 11.21 15.59 -11.75
C PHE A 173 9.74 15.81 -11.43
N VAL A 174 9.42 16.14 -10.17
CA VAL A 174 8.03 16.33 -9.77
C VAL A 174 7.44 17.61 -10.38
N GLN A 175 8.23 18.66 -10.54
CA GLN A 175 7.83 19.87 -11.29
C GLN A 175 7.50 19.53 -12.75
N PHE A 176 8.31 18.69 -13.40
CA PHE A 176 8.05 18.20 -14.75
C PHE A 176 6.69 17.49 -14.82
N LEU A 177 6.41 16.58 -13.87
CA LEU A 177 5.13 15.88 -13.78
C LEU A 177 3.95 16.83 -13.50
N ALA A 178 4.19 17.91 -12.76
CA ALA A 178 3.17 18.88 -12.37
C ALA A 178 2.87 19.94 -13.44
N ASN A 179 3.53 19.87 -14.60
CA ASN A 179 3.23 20.75 -15.73
C ASN A 179 1.74 20.64 -16.12
N GLY A 180 1.08 21.78 -16.30
CA GLY A 180 -0.37 21.83 -16.53
C GLY A 180 -1.25 21.57 -15.29
N LEU A 181 -0.67 21.38 -14.10
CA LEU A 181 -1.37 21.18 -12.82
C LEU A 181 -1.04 22.25 -11.75
N PRO A 182 -1.18 23.55 -12.06
CA PRO A 182 -0.77 24.65 -11.18
C PRO A 182 -1.51 24.73 -9.84
N SER A 183 -2.70 24.13 -9.71
CA SER A 183 -3.50 24.13 -8.47
C SER A 183 -3.21 22.92 -7.57
N ARG A 184 -2.41 21.95 -8.01
CA ARG A 184 -2.02 20.77 -7.23
C ARG A 184 -0.63 20.98 -6.66
N THR A 185 -0.42 20.52 -5.43
CA THR A 185 0.89 20.51 -4.78
C THR A 185 1.79 19.46 -5.42
N LEU A 186 3.11 19.66 -5.41
CA LEU A 186 4.08 18.68 -5.92
C LEU A 186 3.90 17.33 -5.23
N TYR A 187 3.69 17.34 -3.91
CA TYR A 187 3.39 16.14 -3.14
C TYR A 187 2.17 15.38 -3.64
N SER A 188 1.09 16.11 -3.92
CA SER A 188 -0.15 15.51 -4.40
C SER A 188 0.06 14.87 -5.78
N VAL A 189 0.74 15.57 -6.68
CA VAL A 189 1.05 15.08 -8.04
C VAL A 189 1.94 13.85 -7.97
N TYR A 190 3.03 13.89 -7.21
CA TYR A 190 3.92 12.75 -7.05
C TYR A 190 3.22 11.54 -6.41
N SER A 191 2.38 11.79 -5.41
CA SER A 191 1.55 10.75 -4.79
C SER A 191 0.59 10.12 -5.79
N ARG A 192 0.00 10.93 -6.68
CA ARG A 192 -0.87 10.42 -7.75
C ARG A 192 -0.09 9.63 -8.79
N PHE A 193 1.06 10.13 -9.25
CA PHE A 193 1.97 9.42 -10.15
C PHE A 193 2.31 8.02 -9.62
N LYS A 194 2.68 7.92 -8.34
CA LYS A 194 2.92 6.63 -7.67
C LYS A 194 1.72 5.70 -7.75
N ILE A 195 0.50 6.21 -7.62
CA ILE A 195 -0.72 5.40 -7.70
C ILE A 195 -0.97 4.92 -9.14
N LEU A 196 -0.82 5.80 -10.13
CA LEU A 196 -1.05 5.49 -11.54
C LEU A 196 -0.13 4.39 -12.07
N TYR A 197 1.13 4.39 -11.62
CA TYR A 197 2.16 3.47 -12.11
C TYR A 197 2.52 2.35 -11.11
N ARG A 198 1.82 2.28 -9.97
CA ARG A 198 1.88 1.09 -9.11
C ARG A 198 1.00 0.01 -9.72
N ASN A 199 1.58 -1.16 -9.97
CA ASN A 199 0.86 -2.37 -10.40
C ASN A 199 0.02 -2.96 -9.25
N LYS A 200 -0.97 -2.20 -8.76
CA LYS A 200 -1.88 -2.59 -7.69
C LYS A 200 -3.33 -2.59 -8.17
N ILE A 201 -4.04 -3.65 -7.82
CA ILE A 201 -5.48 -3.79 -8.03
C ILE A 201 -6.17 -2.92 -6.98
N THR A 202 -6.95 -1.93 -7.42
CA THR A 202 -7.63 -0.97 -6.53
C THR A 202 -9.15 -0.90 -6.72
N ARG A 203 -9.65 -1.13 -7.94
CA ARG A 203 -11.08 -0.93 -8.30
C ARG A 203 -11.85 -2.24 -8.53
N VAL A 204 -11.20 -3.38 -8.35
CA VAL A 204 -11.80 -4.70 -8.57
C VAL A 204 -12.26 -5.28 -7.24
N ARG A 205 -13.41 -5.96 -7.21
CA ARG A 205 -13.90 -6.66 -6.01
C ARG A 205 -12.92 -7.77 -5.61
N TYR A 206 -12.92 -8.13 -4.32
CA TYR A 206 -12.15 -9.29 -3.87
C TYR A 206 -12.81 -10.57 -4.39
N THR A 207 -11.97 -11.47 -4.90
CA THR A 207 -12.39 -12.81 -5.31
C THR A 207 -12.41 -13.75 -4.11
N PHE A 208 -13.14 -14.85 -4.25
CA PHE A 208 -13.17 -15.91 -3.23
C PHE A 208 -11.77 -16.46 -2.91
N GLU A 209 -10.91 -16.61 -3.91
CA GLU A 209 -9.54 -17.08 -3.71
C GLU A 209 -8.68 -16.07 -2.94
N GLU A 210 -8.85 -14.76 -3.18
CA GLU A 210 -8.18 -13.73 -2.39
C GLU A 210 -8.63 -13.75 -0.93
N ASP A 211 -9.93 -13.88 -0.68
CA ASP A 211 -10.48 -13.97 0.68
C ASP A 211 -9.95 -15.21 1.42
N LYS A 212 -9.93 -16.36 0.74
CA LYS A 212 -9.37 -17.60 1.26
C LYS A 212 -7.89 -17.46 1.61
N LYS A 213 -7.10 -16.77 0.77
CA LYS A 213 -5.69 -16.45 1.07
C LYS A 213 -5.56 -15.57 2.31
N ILE A 214 -6.36 -14.52 2.43
CA ILE A 214 -6.37 -13.62 3.60
C ILE A 214 -6.66 -14.41 4.88
N LEU A 215 -7.72 -15.24 4.87
CA LEU A 215 -8.13 -16.00 6.05
C LEU A 215 -7.10 -17.06 6.43
N THR A 216 -6.58 -17.80 5.44
CA THR A 216 -5.54 -18.82 5.67
C THR A 216 -4.31 -18.18 6.32
N TYR A 217 -3.90 -17.00 5.84
CA TYR A 217 -2.78 -16.25 6.41
C TYR A 217 -3.04 -15.81 7.85
N MET A 218 -4.26 -15.37 8.16
CA MET A 218 -4.61 -14.85 9.49
C MET A 218 -4.88 -15.94 10.52
N GLN A 219 -5.28 -17.13 10.09
CA GLN A 219 -5.48 -18.30 10.94
C GLN A 219 -4.15 -18.97 11.34
N ASP A 220 -3.09 -18.76 10.56
CA ASP A 220 -1.76 -19.27 10.86
C ASP A 220 -1.08 -18.40 11.94
N THR A 221 -0.69 -19.04 13.04
CA THR A 221 -0.12 -18.35 14.22
C THR A 221 1.22 -17.69 13.93
N GLU A 222 2.07 -18.29 13.09
CA GLU A 222 3.39 -17.73 12.77
C GLU A 222 3.26 -16.52 11.84
N LEU A 223 2.38 -16.59 10.85
CA LEU A 223 2.13 -15.52 9.89
C LEU A 223 1.38 -14.34 10.51
N ASN A 224 0.36 -14.61 11.32
CA ASN A 224 -0.48 -13.56 11.93
C ASN A 224 0.25 -12.77 13.03
N ASN A 225 1.27 -13.36 13.67
CA ASN A 225 2.08 -12.65 14.67
C ASN A 225 3.09 -11.68 14.06
N ARG A 226 3.27 -11.68 12.73
CA ARG A 226 4.19 -10.77 12.06
C ARG A 226 3.67 -9.33 12.06
N VAL A 227 4.55 -8.41 12.45
CA VAL A 227 4.28 -6.95 12.43
C VAL A 227 3.85 -6.48 11.03
N ARG A 228 4.41 -7.08 9.97
CA ARG A 228 4.18 -6.67 8.57
C ARG A 228 3.13 -7.50 7.82
N LYS A 229 2.31 -8.30 8.51
CA LYS A 229 1.33 -9.22 7.91
C LYS A 229 0.46 -8.64 6.78
N PHE A 230 -0.11 -7.45 6.98
CA PHE A 230 -0.94 -6.83 5.95
C PHE A 230 -0.12 -6.27 4.77
N SER A 231 1.12 -5.86 5.03
CA SER A 231 2.04 -5.45 3.96
C SER A 231 2.50 -6.65 3.14
N GLU A 232 2.78 -7.78 3.79
CA GLU A 232 3.08 -9.09 3.19
C GLU A 232 1.90 -9.55 2.31
N LEU A 233 0.68 -9.65 2.88
CA LEU A 233 -0.52 -9.99 2.13
C LEU A 233 -0.79 -9.03 0.95
N ALA A 234 -0.58 -7.74 1.14
CA ALA A 234 -0.76 -6.76 0.07
C ALA A 234 0.20 -6.98 -1.11
N LYS A 235 1.42 -7.51 -0.86
CA LYS A 235 2.34 -7.91 -1.93
C LYS A 235 1.79 -9.13 -2.68
N ILE A 236 1.39 -10.18 -1.95
CA ILE A 236 0.85 -11.42 -2.51
C ILE A 236 -0.37 -11.14 -3.40
N LEU A 237 -1.31 -10.36 -2.88
CA LEU A 237 -2.59 -10.07 -3.54
C LEU A 237 -2.47 -8.94 -4.58
N LYS A 238 -1.30 -8.30 -4.69
CA LYS A 238 -1.08 -7.09 -5.51
C LYS A 238 -2.11 -6.00 -5.20
N ARG A 239 -2.47 -5.82 -3.93
CA ARG A 239 -3.45 -4.81 -3.46
C ARG A 239 -2.80 -3.77 -2.54
N THR A 240 -3.57 -2.78 -2.11
CA THR A 240 -3.11 -1.83 -1.08
C THR A 240 -3.27 -2.44 0.31
N ASN A 241 -2.35 -2.11 1.23
CA ASN A 241 -2.39 -2.58 2.61
C ASN A 241 -3.75 -2.24 3.27
N ARG A 242 -4.18 -0.97 3.15
CA ARG A 242 -5.48 -0.50 3.63
C ARG A 242 -6.64 -1.35 3.11
N SER A 243 -6.67 -1.66 1.81
CA SER A 243 -7.74 -2.48 1.22
C SER A 243 -7.78 -3.88 1.82
N VAL A 244 -6.63 -4.52 2.02
CA VAL A 244 -6.54 -5.87 2.61
C VAL A 244 -6.99 -5.84 4.06
N LEU A 245 -6.58 -4.83 4.84
CA LEU A 245 -7.01 -4.64 6.22
C LEU A 245 -8.53 -4.53 6.33
N LEU A 246 -9.14 -3.64 5.54
CA LEU A 246 -10.59 -3.44 5.54
C LEU A 246 -11.32 -4.71 5.10
N ARG A 247 -10.80 -5.42 4.10
CA ARG A 247 -11.38 -6.69 3.66
C ARG A 247 -11.34 -7.75 4.76
N TYR A 248 -10.21 -7.87 5.45
CA TYR A 248 -10.09 -8.79 6.57
C TYR A 248 -11.06 -8.45 7.70
N GLN A 249 -11.20 -7.18 8.06
CA GLN A 249 -12.18 -6.74 9.08
C GLN A 249 -13.61 -7.11 8.69
N TYR A 250 -13.97 -6.93 7.41
CA TYR A 250 -15.27 -7.35 6.87
C TYR A 250 -15.46 -8.87 6.96
N LEU A 251 -14.47 -9.65 6.50
CA LEU A 251 -14.54 -11.12 6.58
C LEU A 251 -14.68 -11.59 8.02
N LYS A 252 -13.90 -11.01 8.93
CA LYS A 252 -13.94 -11.33 10.37
C LYS A 252 -15.35 -11.17 10.92
N LYS A 253 -16.03 -10.04 10.66
CA LYS A 253 -17.42 -9.80 11.11
C LYS A 253 -18.39 -10.86 10.57
N LYS A 254 -18.31 -11.15 9.27
CA LYS A 254 -19.17 -12.15 8.64
C LYS A 254 -19.02 -13.56 9.25
N TYR A 255 -17.80 -13.96 9.61
CA TYR A 255 -17.57 -15.24 10.29
C TYR A 255 -18.22 -15.30 11.68
N PHE A 256 -18.13 -14.23 12.48
CA PHE A 256 -18.78 -14.19 13.80
C PHE A 256 -20.30 -14.23 13.69
N GLU A 257 -20.90 -13.50 12.74
CA GLU A 257 -22.34 -13.54 12.48
C GLU A 257 -22.81 -14.95 12.07
N THR A 258 -22.00 -15.68 11.29
CA THR A 258 -22.34 -17.04 10.84
C THR A 258 -22.25 -18.07 11.97
N GLU A 259 -21.30 -17.92 12.92
CA GLU A 259 -21.17 -18.83 14.07
C GLU A 259 -22.31 -18.66 15.08
N GLU A 260 -22.80 -17.43 15.28
CA GLU A 260 -23.95 -17.15 16.15
C GLU A 260 -25.27 -17.70 15.58
N GLU A 261 -25.46 -17.66 14.26
CA GLU A 261 -26.66 -18.23 13.62
C GLU A 261 -26.70 -19.76 13.66
N VAL A 262 -25.54 -20.43 13.62
CA VAL A 262 -25.43 -21.89 13.73
C VAL A 262 -25.64 -22.38 15.17
N GLN A 263 -25.36 -21.54 16.18
CA GLN A 263 -25.58 -21.88 17.60
C GLN A 263 -27.02 -21.62 18.08
N ARG A 264 -27.83 -20.88 17.29
CA ARG A 264 -29.26 -20.61 17.58
C ARG A 264 -30.22 -21.59 16.86
N LYS A 265 -29.71 -22.51 16.05
CA LYS A 265 -30.47 -23.59 15.41
C LYS A 265 -30.14 -24.92 16.07
#